data_AF-A0A9E5J2Z3-F1
#
_entry.id   AF-A0A9E5J2Z3-F1
#
_cell.length_a   1.000
_cell.length_b   1.000
_cell.length_c   1.000
_cell.angle_alpha   90.00
_cell.angle_beta   90.00
_cell.angle_gamma   90.00
#
_symmetry.space_group_name_H-M   'P 1'
#
loop_
_entity.id
_entity.type
_entity.pdbx_description
1 polymer ?
#
loop_
_entity_poly.entity_id
_entity_poly.type
_entity_poly.pdbx_seq_one_letter_code
_entity_poly.pdbx_strand_id
1 'polypeptide(L)'
;MSLTIEIKDAKGAKAGTFDLPAEIFDVQVNVPLIHQVVTAQLNAARAGTAKAKNRGEVSGGGKKPFKQKGTGRARQGSTRSPNQRHGGVAQGPVPRKYDERTPKKMIKAANCSCGFRKIIRNA
;
A
#
# COMPACT_ATOMS: atom_id res chain seq x y z
N MET A 1 14.81 -24.90 21.89
CA MET A 1 14.09 -25.67 22.95
C MET A 1 12.60 -25.61 22.61
N SER A 2 11.81 -26.67 22.80
CA SER A 2 10.37 -26.63 22.52
C SER A 2 9.64 -25.81 23.59
N LEU A 3 8.73 -24.94 23.15
CA LEU A 3 7.84 -24.19 24.05
C LEU A 3 6.57 -25.01 24.23
N THR A 4 6.20 -25.33 25.47
CA THR A 4 4.96 -26.04 25.81
C THR A 4 3.84 -25.06 26.13
N ILE A 5 2.69 -25.16 25.46
CA ILE A 5 1.49 -24.35 25.75
C ILE A 5 0.39 -25.22 26.34
N GLU A 6 -0.26 -24.73 27.40
CA GLU A 6 -1.45 -25.34 27.98
C GLU A 6 -2.71 -24.98 27.18
N ILE A 7 -3.43 -25.98 26.70
CA ILE A 7 -4.73 -25.81 26.02
C ILE A 7 -5.81 -25.69 27.10
N LYS A 8 -6.63 -24.63 27.01
CA LYS A 8 -7.78 -24.40 27.89
C LYS A 8 -9.09 -24.69 27.15
N ASP A 9 -10.01 -25.39 27.79
CA ASP A 9 -11.37 -25.63 27.28
C ASP A 9 -12.23 -24.36 27.42
N ALA A 10 -13.40 -24.31 26.77
CA ALA A 10 -14.35 -23.19 26.81
C ALA A 10 -14.80 -22.81 28.25
N LYS A 11 -14.65 -23.72 29.21
CA LYS A 11 -14.91 -23.52 30.64
C LYS A 11 -13.68 -23.11 31.45
N GLY A 12 -12.53 -22.90 30.81
CA GLY A 12 -11.27 -22.49 31.44
C GLY A 12 -10.46 -23.62 32.08
N ALA A 13 -10.95 -24.86 32.04
CA ALA A 13 -10.23 -26.03 32.56
C ALA A 13 -9.08 -26.44 31.62
N LYS A 14 -7.98 -26.97 32.19
CA LYS A 14 -6.82 -27.45 31.43
C LYS A 14 -7.19 -28.73 30.68
N ALA A 15 -7.13 -28.69 29.35
CA ALA A 15 -7.52 -29.78 28.46
C ALA A 15 -6.33 -30.58 27.89
N GLY A 16 -5.10 -30.05 27.97
CA GLY A 16 -3.88 -30.75 27.56
C GLY A 16 -2.68 -29.82 27.34
N THR A 17 -1.52 -30.38 27.01
CA THR A 17 -0.29 -29.65 26.65
C THR A 17 0.08 -29.92 25.20
N PHE A 18 0.51 -28.89 24.47
CA PHE A 18 1.00 -29.01 23.11
C PHE A 18 2.42 -28.43 22.99
N ASP A 19 3.31 -29.20 22.36
CA ASP A 19 4.69 -28.79 22.07
C ASP A 19 4.76 -28.02 20.75
N LEU A 20 5.29 -26.79 20.80
CA LEU A 20 5.44 -25.97 19.61
C LEU A 20 6.79 -26.23 18.92
N PRO A 21 6.80 -26.39 17.58
CA PRO A 21 8.03 -26.63 16.82
C PRO A 21 8.97 -25.43 16.86
N ALA A 22 10.17 -25.63 17.41
CA ALA A 22 11.17 -24.57 17.59
C ALA A 22 11.59 -23.89 16.27
N GLU A 23 11.54 -24.57 15.12
CA GLU A 23 11.90 -23.99 13.83
C GLU A 23 11.01 -22.80 13.40
N ILE A 24 9.77 -22.77 13.89
CA ILE A 24 8.80 -21.71 13.56
C ILE A 24 8.77 -20.66 14.67
N PHE A 25 8.97 -21.10 15.92
CA PHE A 25 8.76 -20.30 17.12
C PHE A 25 10.04 -19.91 17.87
N ASP A 26 11.25 -20.19 17.35
CA ASP A 26 12.54 -19.84 17.99
C ASP A 26 13.44 -18.99 17.05
N VAL A 27 12.84 -18.30 16.08
CA VAL A 27 13.57 -17.50 15.08
C VAL A 27 13.83 -16.09 15.58
N GLN A 28 15.09 -15.64 15.50
CA GLN A 28 15.49 -14.27 15.85
C GLN A 28 14.69 -13.24 15.05
N VAL A 29 14.10 -12.27 15.75
CA VAL A 29 13.24 -11.25 15.17
C VAL A 29 14.04 -10.31 14.28
N ASN A 30 13.71 -10.29 12.98
CA ASN A 30 14.26 -9.36 12.00
C ASN A 30 13.25 -8.22 11.73
N VAL A 31 13.41 -7.10 12.45
CA VAL A 31 12.52 -5.94 12.39
C VAL A 31 12.37 -5.33 10.99
N PRO A 32 13.43 -5.05 10.21
CA PRO A 32 13.28 -4.46 8.88
C PRO A 32 12.55 -5.38 7.91
N LEU A 33 12.74 -6.70 8.03
CA LEU A 33 12.03 -7.68 7.20
C LEU A 33 10.53 -7.70 7.51
N ILE A 34 10.15 -7.62 8.78
CA ILE A 34 8.74 -7.52 9.19
C ILE A 34 8.12 -6.23 8.65
N HIS A 35 8.81 -5.10 8.80
CA HIS A 35 8.33 -3.81 8.31
C HIS A 35 8.04 -3.85 6.82
N GLN A 36 8.97 -4.39 6.02
CA GLN A 36 8.80 -4.50 4.56
C GLN A 36 7.59 -5.36 4.15
N VAL A 37 7.34 -6.45 4.87
CA VAL A 37 6.17 -7.31 4.58
C VAL A 37 4.87 -6.62 4.98
N VAL A 38 4.84 -5.93 6.11
CA VAL A 38 3.66 -5.17 6.55
C VAL A 38 3.35 -4.02 5.59
N THR A 39 4.35 -3.26 5.15
CA THR A 39 4.12 -2.19 4.16
C THR A 39 3.59 -2.73 2.84
N ALA A 40 4.12 -3.87 2.37
CA ALA A 40 3.62 -4.51 1.15
C ALA A 40 2.16 -4.97 1.29
N GLN A 41 1.77 -5.52 2.45
CA GLN A 41 0.39 -5.90 2.73
C GLN A 41 -0.55 -4.69 2.76
N LEU A 42 -0.14 -3.59 3.40
CA LEU A 42 -0.91 -2.35 3.44
C LEU A 42 -1.05 -1.72 2.05
N ASN A 43 0.01 -1.77 1.25
CA ASN A 43 0.00 -1.27 -0.12
C ASN A 43 -0.91 -2.11 -1.03
N ALA A 44 -0.93 -3.44 -0.88
CA ALA A 44 -1.85 -4.32 -1.61
C ALA A 44 -3.32 -4.10 -1.21
N ALA A 45 -3.60 -3.79 0.06
CA ALA A 45 -4.95 -3.45 0.53
C ALA A 45 -5.43 -2.08 0.03
N ARG A 46 -4.52 -1.20 -0.40
CA ARG A 46 -4.83 0.16 -0.82
C ARG A 46 -5.51 0.18 -2.20
N ALA A 47 -6.76 0.64 -2.24
CA ALA A 47 -7.47 0.89 -3.49
C ALA A 47 -6.94 2.16 -4.20
N GLY A 48 -6.44 2.01 -5.43
CA GLY A 48 -5.91 3.09 -6.24
C GLY A 48 -6.92 3.77 -7.16
N THR A 49 -8.08 4.17 -6.66
CA THR A 49 -9.22 4.64 -7.48
C THR A 49 -9.23 6.15 -7.78
N ALA A 50 -8.24 6.90 -7.29
CA ALA A 50 -8.18 8.34 -7.51
C ALA A 50 -7.81 8.68 -8.98
N LYS A 51 -8.61 9.54 -9.61
CA LYS A 51 -8.35 10.08 -10.96
C LYS A 51 -8.67 11.58 -11.04
N ALA A 52 -7.76 12.36 -11.61
CA ALA A 52 -8.02 13.73 -12.06
C ALA A 52 -8.04 13.79 -13.60
N LYS A 53 -8.81 14.74 -14.15
CA LYS A 53 -8.91 14.91 -15.61
C LYS A 53 -7.70 15.67 -16.15
N ASN A 54 -7.01 15.07 -17.10
CA ASN A 54 -5.95 15.74 -17.85
C ASN A 54 -6.53 16.76 -18.84
N ARG A 55 -5.67 17.63 -19.41
CA ARG A 55 -6.09 18.65 -20.40
C ARG A 55 -6.94 18.07 -21.54
N GLY A 56 -6.64 16.86 -22.01
CA GLY A 56 -7.38 16.18 -23.09
C GLY A 56 -8.70 15.54 -22.65
N GLU A 57 -8.89 15.30 -21.35
CA GLU A 57 -10.12 14.70 -20.80
C GLU A 57 -11.13 15.75 -20.33
N VAL A 58 -10.70 17.01 -20.19
CA VAL A 58 -11.57 18.14 -19.84
C VAL A 58 -12.34 18.61 -21.07
N SER A 59 -13.67 18.74 -20.95
CA SER A 59 -14.55 19.15 -22.05
C SER A 59 -14.20 20.53 -22.63
N GLY A 60 -14.10 20.62 -23.96
CA GLY A 60 -13.81 21.85 -24.71
C GLY A 60 -12.33 22.01 -25.07
N GLY A 61 -11.91 23.24 -25.38
CA GLY A 61 -10.49 23.53 -25.67
C GLY A 61 -9.98 23.08 -27.05
N GLY A 62 -10.87 22.61 -27.94
CA GLY A 62 -10.58 22.15 -29.30
C GLY A 62 -10.38 23.26 -30.35
N LYS A 63 -10.50 24.54 -29.97
CA LYS A 63 -10.22 25.69 -30.83
C LYS A 63 -9.24 26.63 -30.13
N LYS A 64 -8.29 27.16 -30.89
CA LYS A 64 -7.38 28.20 -30.42
C LYS A 64 -8.19 29.44 -30.02
N PRO A 65 -8.00 30.01 -28.82
CA PRO A 65 -8.85 31.11 -28.34
C PRO A 65 -8.79 32.38 -29.21
N PHE A 66 -7.62 32.71 -29.76
CA PHE A 66 -7.41 33.87 -30.62
C PHE A 66 -6.19 33.68 -31.54
N LYS A 67 -5.99 34.61 -32.48
CA LYS A 67 -4.87 34.60 -33.45
C LYS A 67 -3.49 34.57 -32.75
N GLN A 68 -2.49 33.96 -33.38
CA GLN A 68 -1.16 33.75 -32.77
C GLN A 68 -0.40 35.06 -32.47
N LYS A 69 -0.64 36.12 -33.26
CA LYS A 69 -0.02 37.44 -33.14
C LYS A 69 -1.09 38.52 -33.39
N GLY A 70 -0.77 39.78 -33.05
CA GLY A 70 -1.61 40.95 -33.34
C GLY A 70 -2.72 41.23 -32.31
N THR A 71 -2.75 40.54 -31.18
CA THR A 71 -3.79 40.68 -30.15
C THR A 71 -3.35 41.41 -28.88
N GLY A 72 -2.05 41.71 -28.72
CA GLY A 72 -1.49 42.33 -27.51
C GLY A 72 -1.52 41.44 -26.24
N ARG A 73 -2.12 40.25 -26.32
CA ARG A 73 -2.27 39.30 -25.19
C ARG A 73 -1.17 38.24 -25.21
N ALA A 74 -0.93 37.61 -24.07
CA ALA A 74 -0.06 36.43 -23.97
C ALA A 74 -0.54 35.30 -24.89
N ARG A 75 0.40 34.53 -25.45
CA ARG A 75 0.06 33.44 -26.39
C ARG A 75 -0.66 32.31 -25.67
N GLN A 76 -1.82 31.91 -26.20
CA GLN A 76 -2.60 30.78 -25.69
C GLN A 76 -2.85 29.73 -26.77
N GLY A 77 -2.68 28.47 -26.39
CA GLY A 77 -2.92 27.31 -27.26
C GLY A 77 -4.33 26.74 -27.11
N SER A 78 -4.90 26.79 -25.90
CA SER A 78 -6.22 26.24 -25.57
C SER A 78 -6.78 26.93 -24.35
N THR A 79 -8.11 26.92 -24.20
CA THR A 79 -8.80 27.36 -22.99
C THR A 79 -8.70 26.36 -21.84
N ARG A 80 -8.23 25.12 -22.10
CA ARG A 80 -8.11 24.04 -21.09
C ARG A 80 -6.67 23.76 -20.65
N SER A 81 -5.74 24.65 -20.97
CA SER A 81 -4.36 24.57 -20.47
C SER A 81 -4.32 24.62 -18.93
N PRO A 82 -3.37 23.95 -18.26
CA PRO A 82 -3.32 23.90 -16.78
C PRO A 82 -3.21 25.27 -16.09
N ASN A 83 -2.65 26.26 -16.77
CA ASN A 83 -2.57 27.64 -16.27
C ASN A 83 -3.89 28.42 -16.36
N GLN A 84 -4.89 27.90 -17.07
CA GLN A 84 -6.20 28.52 -17.21
C GLN A 84 -7.13 28.05 -16.09
N ARG A 85 -8.08 28.90 -15.70
CA ARG A 85 -9.14 28.51 -14.76
C ARG A 85 -9.99 27.38 -15.37
N HIS A 86 -10.23 26.33 -14.59
CA HIS A 86 -10.87 25.08 -15.06
C HIS A 86 -10.11 24.40 -16.21
N GLY A 87 -8.80 24.61 -16.28
CA GLY A 87 -7.88 23.82 -17.09
C GLY A 87 -7.71 22.40 -16.56
N GLY A 88 -7.13 21.52 -17.36
CA GLY A 88 -6.78 20.18 -16.91
C GLY A 88 -5.63 20.17 -15.91
N VAL A 89 -5.60 19.18 -15.03
CA VAL A 89 -4.49 18.99 -14.08
C VAL A 89 -3.33 18.34 -14.84
N ALA A 90 -2.11 18.90 -14.73
CA ALA A 90 -0.95 18.41 -15.47
C ALA A 90 -0.37 17.11 -14.88
N GLN A 91 -0.21 17.05 -13.56
CA GLN A 91 0.32 15.91 -12.82
C GLN A 91 -0.68 15.50 -11.74
N GLY A 92 -1.88 15.13 -12.19
CA GLY A 92 -2.94 14.67 -11.30
C GLY A 92 -2.78 13.20 -10.90
N PRO A 93 -3.50 12.74 -9.86
CA PRO A 93 -3.58 11.32 -9.56
C PRO A 93 -4.20 10.56 -10.74
N VAL A 94 -3.63 9.39 -11.05
CA VAL A 94 -4.13 8.45 -12.05
C VAL A 94 -4.35 7.10 -11.35
N PRO A 95 -5.40 6.35 -11.70
CA PRO A 95 -5.61 5.03 -11.14
C PRO A 95 -4.40 4.13 -11.40
N ARG A 96 -3.86 3.56 -10.32
CA ARG A 96 -2.65 2.73 -10.38
C ARG A 96 -2.73 1.59 -9.37
N LYS A 97 -2.00 0.53 -9.64
CA LYS A 97 -1.78 -0.55 -8.68
C LYS A 97 -0.64 -0.15 -7.74
N TYR A 98 -0.80 -0.46 -6.46
CA TYR A 98 0.19 -0.23 -5.41
C TYR A 98 0.91 -1.51 -5.00
N ASP A 99 0.61 -2.64 -5.67
CA ASP A 99 1.12 -3.96 -5.33
C ASP A 99 2.64 -4.01 -5.46
N GLU A 100 3.30 -4.44 -4.39
CA GLU A 100 4.74 -4.70 -4.35
C GLU A 100 4.98 -6.21 -4.31
N ARG A 101 5.81 -6.72 -5.22
CA ARG A 101 6.11 -8.15 -5.28
C ARG A 101 7.13 -8.53 -4.22
N THR A 102 6.66 -9.13 -3.12
CA THR A 102 7.54 -9.71 -2.08
C THR A 102 7.81 -11.21 -2.34
N PRO A 103 9.07 -11.67 -2.26
CA PRO A 103 9.40 -13.10 -2.38
C PRO A 103 8.74 -13.97 -1.30
N LYS A 104 8.32 -15.18 -1.68
CA LYS A 104 7.64 -16.14 -0.77
C LYS A 104 8.46 -16.48 0.48
N LYS A 105 9.78 -16.59 0.35
CA LYS A 105 10.69 -16.87 1.48
C LYS A 105 10.68 -15.74 2.52
N MET A 106 10.58 -14.49 2.08
CA MET A 106 10.52 -13.33 2.98
C MET A 106 9.21 -13.27 3.76
N ILE A 107 8.08 -13.56 3.10
CA ILE A 107 6.77 -13.63 3.76
C ILE A 107 6.78 -14.73 4.84
N LYS A 108 7.31 -15.91 4.52
CA LYS A 108 7.41 -17.02 5.47
C LYS A 108 8.28 -16.64 6.68
N ALA A 109 9.44 -16.01 6.45
CA ALA A 109 10.31 -15.56 7.52
C ALA A 109 9.69 -14.45 8.41
N ALA A 110 8.94 -13.52 7.81
CA ALA A 110 8.23 -12.47 8.54
C ALA A 110 7.14 -13.06 9.45
N ASN A 111 6.37 -14.03 8.94
CA ASN A 111 5.30 -14.66 9.70
C ASN A 111 5.83 -15.52 10.86
N CYS A 112 6.92 -16.26 10.66
CA CYS A 112 7.57 -17.02 11.74
C CYS A 112 8.11 -16.08 12.84
N SER A 113 8.70 -14.94 12.46
CA SER A 113 9.27 -13.99 13.43
C SER A 113 8.23 -13.12 14.17
N CYS A 114 7.06 -12.84 13.59
CA CYS A 114 6.07 -11.96 14.23
C CYS A 114 5.21 -12.67 15.30
N GLY A 115 4.89 -13.96 15.11
CA GLY A 115 4.10 -14.75 16.07
C GLY A 115 4.80 -14.93 17.43
N PHE A 116 6.14 -14.85 17.42
CA PHE A 116 7.05 -15.03 18.54
C PHE A 116 6.77 -14.10 19.73
N ARG A 117 6.70 -12.78 19.50
CA ARG A 117 6.70 -11.80 20.60
C ARG A 117 5.41 -11.82 21.41
N LYS A 118 4.27 -12.20 20.82
CA LYS A 118 2.97 -12.17 21.50
C LYS A 118 2.69 -13.47 22.26
N ILE A 119 3.20 -14.61 21.78
CA ILE A 119 3.07 -15.90 22.46
C ILE A 119 4.04 -15.98 23.65
N ILE A 120 5.31 -15.58 23.47
CA ILE A 120 6.30 -15.62 24.56
C ILE A 120 6.03 -14.57 25.66
N ARG A 121 5.39 -13.44 25.34
CA ARG A 121 4.99 -12.45 26.36
C ARG A 121 3.75 -12.85 27.17
N ASN A 122 2.95 -13.81 26.69
CA ASN A 122 1.72 -14.27 27.36
C ASN A 122 1.81 -15.72 27.85
N ALA A 123 2.99 -16.34 27.74
CA ALA A 123 3.33 -17.60 28.38
C ALA A 123 3.92 -17.32 29.76
#